data_AF-A0A497T7Z6-F1
#
_entry.id   AF-A0A497T7Z6-F1
#
_cell.length_a   1.000
_cell.length_b   1.000
_cell.length_c   1.000
_cell.angle_alpha   90.00
_cell.angle_beta   90.00
_cell.angle_gamma   90.00
#
_symmetry.space_group_name_H-M   'P 1'
#
loop_
_entity.id
_entity.type
_entity.pdbx_description
1 polymer ?
#
loop_
_entity_poly.entity_id
_entity_poly.type
_entity_poly.pdbx_seq_one_letter_code
_entity_poly.pdbx_strand_id
1 'polypeptide(L)'
;NDCDGKTDEDFPELGNPCGLGVCKGIYVCSSDKTTTTCSGFSSKQKEICSNSLDDDCDGIVDELYEELPDGRIVSGCMCREGDRKPCGSNVGRCREGYRVCINGEWSRECLDKTGPFTEVCNGEDDDCDGIIDNIDGKTSVQETKCQCYNGNPPKTEICNDIDDDCDGETDEGLSCCRDGDERACGSNTGICSPGIEKCVNGKWSGVCENSYGPDPRGEICWDNLDNDCDGQTDENCDLEITCNNGYKDVNEEGVDCGGECPRKCGINLSWILFSIGVILLIISIMLAEFKGKL
;
A
#
# COMPACT_ATOMS: atom_id res chain seq x y z
N ASN A 1 2.69 77.20 -0.04
CA ASN A 1 1.34 76.61 0.13
C ASN A 1 1.42 75.12 -0.07
N ASP A 2 2.19 74.50 0.82
CA ASP A 2 2.95 73.29 0.51
C ASP A 2 3.42 72.60 1.79
N CYS A 3 2.61 72.69 2.86
CA CYS A 3 2.87 71.98 4.13
C CYS A 3 4.33 72.16 4.63
N ASP A 4 4.88 73.37 4.49
CA ASP A 4 6.29 73.68 4.78
C ASP A 4 6.51 74.21 6.22
N GLY A 5 5.43 74.36 6.99
CA GLY A 5 5.48 74.76 8.40
C GLY A 5 5.58 76.27 8.64
N LYS A 6 5.32 77.12 7.65
CA LYS A 6 5.22 78.58 7.83
C LYS A 6 3.78 79.06 8.02
N THR A 7 3.62 80.25 8.61
CA THR A 7 2.33 80.90 8.88
C THR A 7 1.75 81.52 7.60
N ASP A 8 1.28 80.66 6.72
CA ASP A 8 0.33 80.95 5.65
C ASP A 8 -0.47 79.65 5.42
N GLU A 9 -1.75 79.74 5.04
CA GLU A 9 -2.61 78.68 4.48
C GLU A 9 -3.60 77.88 5.37
N ASP A 10 -4.86 78.31 5.36
CA ASP A 10 -6.05 77.71 4.71
C ASP A 10 -6.27 76.17 4.64
N PHE A 11 -5.57 75.34 5.43
CA PHE A 11 -5.94 73.94 5.67
C PHE A 11 -6.62 73.78 7.04
N PRO A 12 -7.91 74.14 7.18
CA PRO A 12 -8.60 74.19 8.47
C PRO A 12 -8.72 72.83 9.16
N GLU A 13 -8.45 71.74 8.44
CA GLU A 13 -8.57 70.37 8.92
C GLU A 13 -7.25 69.76 9.40
N LEU A 14 -6.09 70.39 9.15
CA LEU A 14 -4.80 69.87 9.58
C LEU A 14 -4.74 69.72 11.11
N GLY A 15 -4.52 68.50 11.59
CA GLY A 15 -4.53 68.15 13.02
C GLY A 15 -5.91 67.83 13.61
N ASN A 16 -7.00 67.95 12.85
CA ASN A 16 -8.31 67.48 13.29
C ASN A 16 -8.39 65.94 13.24
N PRO A 17 -9.21 65.32 14.11
CA PRO A 17 -9.47 63.89 14.06
C PRO A 17 -10.17 63.50 12.74
N CYS A 18 -9.81 62.35 12.21
CA CYS A 18 -10.35 61.81 10.96
C CYS A 18 -10.50 60.28 11.05
N GLY A 19 -11.26 59.69 10.13
CA GLY A 19 -11.50 58.26 10.05
C GLY A 19 -12.50 57.73 11.09
N LEU A 20 -13.08 56.56 10.79
CA LEU A 20 -13.99 55.82 11.66
C LEU A 20 -13.31 54.52 12.11
N GLY A 21 -13.87 53.85 13.13
CA GLY A 21 -13.37 52.54 13.58
C GLY A 21 -11.85 52.44 13.83
N VAL A 22 -11.20 51.47 13.17
CA VAL A 22 -9.74 51.23 13.24
C VAL A 22 -8.95 52.22 12.40
N CYS A 23 -9.61 52.94 11.50
CA CYS A 23 -9.04 53.96 10.62
C CYS A 23 -8.94 55.34 11.28
N LYS A 24 -9.22 55.46 12.59
CA LYS A 24 -9.11 56.70 13.35
C LYS A 24 -7.67 57.23 13.36
N GLY A 25 -7.52 58.48 12.97
CA GLY A 25 -6.25 59.18 12.97
C GLY A 25 -6.42 60.69 13.07
N ILE A 26 -5.38 61.40 12.66
CA ILE A 26 -5.40 62.86 12.51
C ILE A 26 -5.04 63.20 11.07
N TYR A 27 -5.61 64.29 10.55
CA TYR A 27 -5.21 64.79 9.25
C TYR A 27 -3.75 65.25 9.32
N VAL A 28 -2.90 64.61 8.52
CA VAL A 28 -1.48 64.91 8.34
C VAL A 28 -1.24 65.35 6.90
N CYS A 29 -0.14 66.04 6.64
CA CYS A 29 0.22 66.41 5.28
C CYS A 29 0.52 65.17 4.42
N SER A 30 0.04 65.18 3.17
CA SER A 30 0.38 64.18 2.17
C SER A 30 1.89 64.21 1.87
N SER A 31 2.43 63.09 1.35
CA SER A 31 3.86 62.95 1.06
C SER A 31 4.38 63.94 0.01
N ASP A 32 3.53 64.35 -0.92
CA ASP A 32 3.79 65.37 -1.93
C ASP A 32 3.52 66.80 -1.43
N LYS A 33 3.04 66.94 -0.19
CA LYS A 33 2.77 68.20 0.51
C LYS A 33 1.70 69.09 -0.14
N THR A 34 0.86 68.53 -1.00
CA THR A 34 -0.18 69.28 -1.72
C THR A 34 -1.56 69.18 -1.07
N THR A 35 -1.80 68.18 -0.22
CA THR A 35 -3.09 67.89 0.41
C THR A 35 -2.93 67.40 1.86
N THR A 36 -4.04 67.22 2.59
CA THR A 36 -4.04 66.50 3.87
C THR A 36 -4.64 65.10 3.69
N THR A 37 -4.08 64.10 4.36
CA THR A 37 -4.56 62.72 4.38
C THR A 37 -4.71 62.24 5.83
N CYS A 38 -5.62 61.30 6.08
CA CYS A 38 -5.78 60.77 7.43
C CYS A 38 -4.67 59.77 7.75
N SER A 39 -3.97 59.97 8.87
CA SER A 39 -2.88 59.07 9.30
C SER A 39 -3.35 57.63 9.59
N GLY A 40 -4.64 57.43 9.86
CA GLY A 40 -5.24 56.14 10.20
C GLY A 40 -5.46 55.19 9.01
N PHE A 41 -5.37 55.67 7.77
CA PHE A 41 -5.60 54.87 6.54
C PHE A 41 -4.41 53.99 6.13
N SER A 42 -3.56 53.58 7.09
CA SER A 42 -2.28 52.92 6.81
C SER A 42 -2.37 51.40 6.56
N SER A 43 -3.53 50.78 6.76
CA SER A 43 -3.76 49.37 6.44
C SER A 43 -5.23 49.12 6.09
N LYS A 44 -5.55 49.01 4.79
CA LYS A 44 -6.87 48.53 4.37
C LYS A 44 -6.94 47.04 4.63
N GLN A 45 -7.75 46.64 5.61
CA GLN A 45 -8.10 45.23 5.79
C GLN A 45 -9.41 44.95 5.05
N LYS A 46 -9.84 43.68 4.99
CA LYS A 46 -11.18 43.37 4.51
C LYS A 46 -12.16 43.67 5.63
N GLU A 47 -13.30 44.29 5.32
CA GLU A 47 -14.37 44.60 6.27
C GLU A 47 -14.80 43.40 7.14
N ILE A 48 -14.87 43.61 8.46
CA ILE A 48 -15.30 42.60 9.44
C ILE A 48 -16.67 42.99 9.98
N CYS A 49 -17.70 42.33 9.46
CA CYS A 49 -19.08 42.63 9.82
C CYS A 49 -19.41 42.49 11.33
N SER A 50 -20.29 43.37 11.82
CA SER A 50 -20.84 43.41 13.19
C SER A 50 -19.83 43.73 14.29
N ASN A 51 -18.73 44.39 13.95
CA ASN A 51 -17.79 44.93 14.94
C ASN A 51 -18.00 46.44 15.18
N SER A 52 -18.86 47.11 14.41
CA SER A 52 -19.12 48.55 14.46
C SER A 52 -17.88 49.42 14.22
N LEU A 53 -16.92 48.89 13.46
CA LEU A 53 -15.72 49.56 13.00
C LEU A 53 -15.75 49.62 11.46
N ASP A 54 -15.02 50.60 10.93
CA ASP A 54 -14.66 50.76 9.52
C ASP A 54 -13.24 50.17 9.42
N ASP A 55 -13.11 48.98 8.82
CA ASP A 55 -11.88 48.16 8.79
C ASP A 55 -11.07 48.31 7.49
N ASP A 56 -11.73 48.71 6.39
CA ASP A 56 -11.16 48.93 5.07
C ASP A 56 -10.97 50.42 4.73
N CYS A 57 -11.46 51.28 5.62
CA CYS A 57 -11.28 52.72 5.60
C CYS A 57 -11.99 53.44 4.45
N ASP A 58 -13.14 52.94 4.00
CA ASP A 58 -13.94 53.58 2.96
C ASP A 58 -14.90 54.66 3.51
N GLY A 59 -15.07 54.73 4.84
CA GLY A 59 -15.87 55.72 5.54
C GLY A 59 -17.32 55.30 5.82
N ILE A 60 -17.68 54.06 5.50
CA ILE A 60 -18.91 53.41 5.98
C ILE A 60 -18.49 52.46 7.12
N VAL A 61 -19.46 52.00 7.95
CA VAL A 61 -19.18 51.01 9.00
C VAL A 61 -19.99 49.75 8.71
N ASP A 62 -19.35 48.58 8.88
CA ASP A 62 -19.96 47.26 8.67
C ASP A 62 -20.62 47.13 7.27
N GLU A 63 -19.93 47.57 6.22
CA GLU A 63 -20.30 47.40 4.82
C GLU A 63 -19.41 46.36 4.17
N LEU A 64 -20.00 45.45 3.44
CA LEU A 64 -19.25 44.60 2.55
C LEU A 64 -20.16 44.39 1.36
N TYR A 65 -19.73 44.59 0.13
CA TYR A 65 -20.59 44.28 -1.00
C TYR A 65 -20.16 42.94 -1.59
N GLU A 66 -21.03 41.94 -1.48
CA GLU A 66 -20.83 40.64 -2.10
C GLU A 66 -21.80 40.47 -3.28
N GLU A 67 -21.28 40.02 -4.41
CA GLU A 67 -22.10 39.67 -5.58
C GLU A 67 -22.58 38.23 -5.41
N LEU A 68 -23.89 38.05 -5.28
CA LEU A 68 -24.54 36.73 -5.23
C LEU A 68 -24.48 36.06 -6.61
N PRO A 69 -24.60 34.71 -6.69
CA PRO A 69 -24.60 33.97 -7.95
C PRO A 69 -25.68 34.38 -8.97
N ASP A 70 -26.70 35.12 -8.54
CA ASP A 70 -27.75 35.68 -9.39
C ASP A 70 -27.49 37.13 -9.84
N GLY A 71 -26.26 37.62 -9.64
CA GLY A 71 -25.81 38.96 -10.03
C GLY A 71 -26.31 40.09 -9.13
N ARG A 72 -26.97 39.77 -8.00
CA ARG A 72 -27.39 40.78 -7.02
C ARG A 72 -26.22 41.14 -6.10
N ILE A 73 -25.97 42.44 -5.98
CA ILE A 73 -25.03 42.96 -4.98
C ILE A 73 -25.80 43.16 -3.68
N VAL A 74 -25.43 42.42 -2.64
CA VAL A 74 -25.99 42.53 -1.28
C VAL A 74 -24.91 43.02 -0.32
N SER A 75 -25.33 43.63 0.79
CA SER A 75 -24.39 43.88 1.87
C SER A 75 -24.02 42.53 2.50
N GLY A 76 -22.79 42.05 2.36
CA GLY A 76 -22.23 40.89 3.05
C GLY A 76 -22.36 40.99 4.58
N CYS A 77 -22.47 42.21 5.10
CA CYS A 77 -22.71 42.50 6.52
C CYS A 77 -24.19 42.67 6.90
N MET A 78 -25.08 42.91 5.92
CA MET A 78 -26.54 42.95 6.13
C MET A 78 -27.28 42.20 5.02
N CYS A 79 -27.89 41.07 5.36
CA CYS A 79 -28.69 40.30 4.42
C CYS A 79 -30.17 40.70 4.45
N ARG A 80 -30.91 40.48 3.36
CA ARG A 80 -32.37 40.64 3.35
C ARG A 80 -33.02 39.33 3.73
N GLU A 81 -34.16 39.41 4.41
CA GLU A 81 -34.93 38.23 4.83
C GLU A 81 -35.13 37.25 3.66
N GLY A 82 -34.68 36.01 3.84
CA GLY A 82 -34.78 34.95 2.83
C GLY A 82 -33.64 34.91 1.80
N ASP A 83 -32.68 35.84 1.82
CA ASP A 83 -31.46 35.74 1.01
C ASP A 83 -30.67 34.48 1.38
N ARG A 84 -29.91 33.96 0.41
CA ARG A 84 -29.08 32.76 0.56
C ARG A 84 -27.64 33.07 0.19
N LYS A 85 -26.70 32.52 0.95
CA LYS A 85 -25.28 32.53 0.59
C LYS A 85 -24.65 31.16 0.76
N PRO A 86 -23.63 30.80 -0.04
CA PRO A 86 -22.95 29.52 0.09
C PRO A 86 -22.22 29.39 1.43
N CYS A 87 -22.08 28.16 1.90
CA CYS A 87 -21.30 27.82 3.09
C CYS A 87 -20.80 26.37 3.01
N GLY A 88 -19.75 26.05 3.75
CA GLY A 88 -19.08 24.74 3.66
C GLY A 88 -18.00 24.73 2.58
N SER A 89 -17.68 23.55 2.07
CA SER A 89 -16.62 23.31 1.08
C SER A 89 -17.17 22.41 -0.03
N ASN A 90 -16.69 22.63 -1.25
CA ASN A 90 -16.90 21.76 -2.42
C ASN A 90 -15.62 21.01 -2.81
N VAL A 91 -14.67 20.91 -1.88
CA VAL A 91 -13.41 20.18 -2.04
C VAL A 91 -13.61 18.73 -1.60
N GLY A 92 -12.92 17.80 -2.27
CA GLY A 92 -13.07 16.37 -2.02
C GLY A 92 -14.48 15.86 -2.33
N ARG A 93 -14.99 14.99 -1.46
CA ARG A 93 -16.37 14.46 -1.55
C ARG A 93 -17.43 15.36 -0.93
N CYS A 94 -17.03 16.55 -0.48
CA CYS A 94 -17.91 17.46 0.22
C CYS A 94 -18.79 18.25 -0.74
N ARG A 95 -19.96 18.67 -0.23
CA ARG A 95 -20.90 19.51 -0.97
C ARG A 95 -21.20 20.77 -0.18
N GLU A 96 -21.04 21.90 -0.84
CA GLU A 96 -21.47 23.19 -0.30
C GLU A 96 -22.97 23.19 0.00
N GLY A 97 -23.33 23.88 1.07
CA GLY A 97 -24.69 24.19 1.45
C GLY A 97 -24.96 25.68 1.33
N TYR A 98 -26.01 26.15 2.00
CA TYR A 98 -26.30 27.58 2.10
C TYR A 98 -26.77 27.99 3.49
N ARG A 99 -26.50 29.25 3.83
CA ARG A 99 -27.12 29.95 4.97
C ARG A 99 -28.28 30.79 4.49
N VAL A 100 -29.28 30.94 5.34
CA VAL A 100 -30.46 31.78 5.06
C VAL A 100 -30.43 32.99 5.98
N CYS A 101 -30.77 34.15 5.47
CA CYS A 101 -30.92 35.35 6.29
C CYS A 101 -32.23 35.32 7.08
N ILE A 102 -32.14 35.50 8.40
CA ILE A 102 -33.28 35.55 9.33
C ILE A 102 -33.08 36.74 10.27
N ASN A 103 -34.03 37.68 10.28
CA ASN A 103 -33.99 38.92 11.07
C ASN A 103 -32.75 39.79 10.78
N GLY A 104 -32.25 39.78 9.53
CA GLY A 104 -31.08 40.56 9.12
C GLY A 104 -29.73 39.92 9.45
N GLU A 105 -29.71 38.72 10.04
CA GLU A 105 -28.51 37.94 10.33
C GLU A 105 -28.49 36.62 9.55
N TRP A 106 -27.31 36.16 9.17
CA TRP A 106 -27.15 34.85 8.54
C TRP A 106 -27.36 33.71 9.55
N SER A 107 -28.11 32.68 9.17
CA SER A 107 -28.32 31.48 9.98
C SER A 107 -26.98 30.88 10.42
N ARG A 108 -26.90 30.46 11.70
CA ARG A 108 -25.73 29.75 12.23
C ARG A 108 -25.48 28.43 11.50
N GLU A 109 -26.57 27.71 11.22
CA GLU A 109 -26.53 26.44 10.52
C GLU A 109 -26.35 26.65 9.01
N CYS A 110 -25.51 25.79 8.43
CA CYS A 110 -25.33 25.66 6.99
C CYS A 110 -26.25 24.54 6.52
N LEU A 111 -27.33 24.89 5.83
CA LEU A 111 -28.33 23.94 5.35
C LEU A 111 -27.82 23.23 4.09
N ASP A 112 -28.25 21.99 3.88
CA ASP A 112 -27.96 21.17 2.69
C ASP A 112 -26.48 20.86 2.41
N LYS A 113 -25.56 21.18 3.34
CA LYS A 113 -24.15 20.79 3.22
C LYS A 113 -23.94 19.29 3.43
N THR A 114 -22.86 18.75 2.86
CA THR A 114 -22.37 17.38 3.12
C THR A 114 -20.90 17.47 3.53
N GLY A 115 -20.55 16.87 4.66
CA GLY A 115 -19.22 16.99 5.28
C GLY A 115 -19.05 18.21 6.22
N PRO A 116 -17.85 18.39 6.80
CA PRO A 116 -16.71 17.46 6.75
C PRO A 116 -16.97 16.18 7.54
N PHE A 117 -16.31 15.09 7.16
CA PHE A 117 -16.27 13.82 7.88
C PHE A 117 -14.91 13.64 8.55
N THR A 118 -14.75 12.55 9.30
CA THR A 118 -13.43 12.15 9.78
C THR A 118 -12.67 11.49 8.63
N GLU A 119 -11.44 11.95 8.40
CA GLU A 119 -10.50 11.33 7.47
C GLU A 119 -10.28 9.86 7.75
N VAL A 120 -10.31 9.06 6.68
CA VAL A 120 -9.97 7.65 6.65
C VAL A 120 -9.11 7.41 5.42
N CYS A 121 -8.29 6.35 5.41
CA CYS A 121 -7.53 6.01 4.22
C CYS A 121 -8.49 5.42 3.17
N ASN A 122 -8.94 6.22 2.22
CA ASN A 122 -9.81 5.76 1.13
C ASN A 122 -9.49 6.43 -0.21
N GLY A 123 -8.45 7.28 -0.27
CA GLY A 123 -8.05 8.00 -1.47
C GLY A 123 -8.91 9.23 -1.76
N GLU A 124 -9.79 9.64 -0.86
CA GLU A 124 -10.65 10.81 -0.97
C GLU A 124 -10.29 11.84 0.11
N ASP A 125 -10.75 13.08 -0.08
CA ASP A 125 -10.68 14.15 0.93
C ASP A 125 -12.06 14.21 1.63
N ASP A 126 -12.13 13.64 2.83
CA ASP A 126 -13.31 13.44 3.66
C ASP A 126 -13.62 14.65 4.56
N ASP A 127 -12.59 15.35 5.03
CA ASP A 127 -12.67 16.53 5.90
C ASP A 127 -12.69 17.88 5.14
N CYS A 128 -12.62 17.81 3.82
CA CYS A 128 -12.73 18.91 2.87
C CYS A 128 -11.64 19.99 3.02
N ASP A 129 -10.48 19.66 3.59
CA ASP A 129 -9.39 20.62 3.81
C ASP A 129 -8.48 20.81 2.59
N GLY A 130 -8.65 19.98 1.56
CA GLY A 130 -7.88 19.99 0.32
C GLY A 130 -6.69 19.05 0.28
N ILE A 131 -6.49 18.23 1.31
CA ILE A 131 -5.43 17.23 1.38
C ILE A 131 -6.07 15.85 1.54
N ILE A 132 -5.90 15.00 0.54
CA ILE A 132 -6.40 13.62 0.56
C ILE A 132 -5.70 12.80 1.66
N ASP A 133 -6.48 12.06 2.45
CA ASP A 133 -6.06 11.15 3.51
C ASP A 133 -5.05 11.74 4.54
N ASN A 134 -5.23 13.00 4.93
CA ASN A 134 -4.44 13.69 5.98
C ASN A 134 -4.85 13.27 7.40
N ILE A 135 -5.04 11.98 7.66
CA ILE A 135 -5.60 11.41 8.91
C ILE A 135 -5.04 12.09 10.17
N ASP A 136 -5.91 12.62 11.02
CA ASP A 136 -5.60 13.41 12.23
C ASP A 136 -4.77 14.69 11.97
N GLY A 137 -4.84 15.27 10.77
CA GLY A 137 -4.06 16.43 10.34
C GLY A 137 -2.57 16.14 10.13
N LYS A 138 -2.21 14.88 9.87
CA LYS A 138 -0.82 14.45 9.65
C LYS A 138 -0.39 14.69 8.21
N THR A 139 0.91 14.76 7.97
CA THR A 139 1.46 15.38 6.75
C THR A 139 2.34 14.48 5.89
N SER A 140 2.31 13.18 6.15
CA SER A 140 3.10 12.19 5.41
C SER A 140 2.46 10.80 5.45
N VAL A 141 2.81 9.96 4.48
CA VAL A 141 2.38 8.54 4.40
C VAL A 141 2.71 7.78 5.68
N GLN A 142 3.91 7.99 6.25
CA GLN A 142 4.35 7.27 7.45
C GLN A 142 3.60 7.68 8.71
N GLU A 143 3.22 8.95 8.81
CA GLU A 143 2.48 9.45 9.97
C GLU A 143 1.00 9.08 9.88
N THR A 144 0.39 9.25 8.69
CA THR A 144 -1.00 8.90 8.40
C THR A 144 -1.22 7.40 8.41
N LYS A 145 -0.19 6.61 8.10
CA LYS A 145 -0.28 5.18 7.80
C LYS A 145 -1.19 4.89 6.59
N CYS A 146 -1.22 5.82 5.65
CA CYS A 146 -2.03 5.72 4.45
C CYS A 146 -1.17 6.02 3.22
N GLN A 147 -1.06 5.05 2.32
CA GLN A 147 -0.28 5.20 1.10
C GLN A 147 -0.87 6.27 0.17
N CYS A 148 -2.19 6.48 0.18
CA CYS A 148 -2.88 7.44 -0.67
C CYS A 148 -2.76 8.90 -0.26
N TYR A 149 -2.10 9.20 0.87
CA TYR A 149 -1.85 10.56 1.34
C TYR A 149 -1.43 11.50 0.20
N ASN A 150 -2.16 12.61 0.09
CA ASN A 150 -1.98 13.65 -0.92
C ASN A 150 -2.10 13.13 -2.38
N GLY A 151 -3.00 12.18 -2.61
CA GLY A 151 -3.33 11.64 -3.94
C GLY A 151 -2.28 10.68 -4.49
N ASN A 152 -1.48 10.06 -3.63
CA ASN A 152 -0.56 9.02 -4.03
C ASN A 152 -1.34 7.79 -4.54
N PRO A 153 -0.81 7.07 -5.55
CA PRO A 153 -1.50 5.91 -6.07
C PRO A 153 -1.49 4.74 -5.05
N PRO A 154 -2.58 3.97 -4.96
CA PRO A 154 -2.61 2.74 -4.18
C PRO A 154 -1.65 1.70 -4.76
N LYS A 155 -1.16 0.83 -3.91
CA LYS A 155 -0.17 -0.22 -4.16
C LYS A 155 -0.71 -1.56 -3.67
N THR A 156 0.02 -2.63 -3.93
CA THR A 156 -0.32 -3.93 -3.34
C THR A 156 0.17 -3.97 -1.91
N GLU A 157 -0.68 -4.47 -1.01
CA GLU A 157 -0.39 -4.62 0.40
C GLU A 157 0.94 -5.34 0.68
N ILE A 158 1.71 -4.78 1.59
CA ILE A 158 2.90 -5.38 2.18
C ILE A 158 2.90 -5.13 3.68
N CYS A 159 3.53 -6.01 4.45
CA CYS A 159 3.58 -5.90 5.90
C CYS A 159 4.46 -4.73 6.36
N ASN A 160 3.93 -3.51 6.33
CA ASN A 160 4.63 -2.27 6.66
C ASN A 160 3.84 -1.35 7.61
N ASP A 161 2.67 -1.78 8.12
CA ASP A 161 1.80 -1.03 9.03
C ASP A 161 1.29 0.29 8.39
N ILE A 162 1.15 0.29 7.06
CA ILE A 162 0.57 1.33 6.21
C ILE A 162 -0.48 0.64 5.34
N ASP A 163 -1.67 1.20 5.26
CA ASP A 163 -2.66 0.81 4.25
C ASP A 163 -2.11 1.19 2.86
N ASP A 164 -1.60 0.21 2.11
CA ASP A 164 -0.96 0.42 0.82
C ASP A 164 -1.98 0.52 -0.31
N ASP A 165 -3.09 -0.19 -0.22
CA ASP A 165 -4.11 -0.26 -1.28
C ASP A 165 -5.31 0.68 -1.09
N CYS A 166 -5.34 1.36 0.05
CA CYS A 166 -6.27 2.40 0.46
C CYS A 166 -7.72 1.91 0.52
N ASP A 167 -7.92 0.68 0.98
CA ASP A 167 -9.25 0.10 1.22
C ASP A 167 -9.80 0.39 2.63
N GLY A 168 -8.98 0.98 3.50
CA GLY A 168 -9.31 1.39 4.86
C GLY A 168 -8.92 0.38 5.94
N GLU A 169 -8.40 -0.79 5.57
CA GLU A 169 -7.78 -1.76 6.48
C GLU A 169 -6.24 -1.67 6.36
N THR A 170 -5.50 -2.37 7.22
CA THR A 170 -4.03 -2.32 7.19
C THR A 170 -3.47 -3.72 7.24
N ASP A 171 -2.51 -4.03 6.38
CA ASP A 171 -1.84 -5.32 6.27
C ASP A 171 -2.80 -6.52 6.04
N GLU A 172 -3.96 -6.29 5.41
CA GLU A 172 -5.01 -7.29 5.21
C GLU A 172 -4.67 -8.35 4.16
N GLY A 173 -5.22 -9.56 4.33
CA GLY A 173 -4.91 -10.69 3.44
C GLY A 173 -3.46 -11.21 3.52
N LEU A 174 -2.60 -10.61 4.36
CA LEU A 174 -1.22 -11.02 4.56
C LEU A 174 -1.01 -11.81 5.87
N SER A 175 -0.10 -12.79 5.83
CA SER A 175 0.40 -13.45 7.05
C SER A 175 1.59 -12.68 7.61
N CYS A 176 1.33 -11.46 8.08
CA CYS A 176 2.37 -10.59 8.60
C CYS A 176 3.01 -11.14 9.87
N CYS A 177 4.28 -10.83 10.02
CA CYS A 177 5.09 -11.11 11.20
C CYS A 177 6.02 -9.93 11.43
N ARG A 178 6.59 -9.78 12.63
CA ARG A 178 7.62 -8.76 12.87
C ARG A 178 8.98 -9.33 12.57
N ASP A 179 9.87 -8.53 12.00
CA ASP A 179 11.23 -8.97 11.72
C ASP A 179 11.93 -9.52 12.97
N GLY A 180 12.41 -10.75 12.86
CA GLY A 180 13.00 -11.48 13.98
C GLY A 180 12.00 -12.31 14.80
N ASP A 181 10.70 -12.24 14.52
CA ASP A 181 9.74 -13.21 15.05
C ASP A 181 10.10 -14.61 14.54
N GLU A 182 9.88 -15.59 15.40
CA GLU A 182 10.14 -17.00 15.15
C GLU A 182 8.84 -17.79 15.31
N ARG A 183 8.58 -18.73 14.39
CA ARG A 183 7.50 -19.72 14.54
C ARG A 183 8.01 -21.13 14.32
N ALA A 184 7.36 -22.09 14.96
CA ALA A 184 7.59 -23.49 14.66
C ALA A 184 7.12 -23.80 13.23
N CYS A 185 7.88 -24.64 12.53
CA CYS A 185 7.58 -25.13 11.19
C CYS A 185 8.03 -26.59 11.05
N GLY A 186 7.60 -27.25 9.99
CA GLY A 186 7.86 -28.68 9.79
C GLY A 186 6.99 -29.58 10.67
N SER A 187 7.30 -30.88 10.66
CA SER A 187 6.54 -31.93 11.37
C SER A 187 7.41 -32.57 12.46
N ASN A 188 6.76 -33.04 13.52
CA ASN A 188 7.37 -33.87 14.56
C ASN A 188 6.88 -35.33 14.49
N THR A 189 6.36 -35.73 13.33
CA THR A 189 5.86 -37.06 13.03
C THR A 189 6.96 -37.91 12.40
N GLY A 190 6.99 -39.21 12.72
CA GLY A 190 7.96 -40.13 12.15
C GLY A 190 9.41 -39.81 12.53
N ILE A 191 10.30 -39.81 11.54
CA ILE A 191 11.70 -39.39 11.73
C ILE A 191 11.89 -37.88 11.68
N CYS A 192 10.83 -37.15 11.33
CA CYS A 192 10.91 -35.73 11.07
C CYS A 192 11.06 -34.92 12.35
N SER A 193 11.77 -33.80 12.24
CA SER A 193 12.01 -32.89 13.36
C SER A 193 11.55 -31.48 12.99
N PRO A 194 10.77 -30.83 13.87
CA PRO A 194 10.31 -29.48 13.62
C PRO A 194 11.50 -28.52 13.68
N GLY A 195 11.43 -27.48 12.87
CA GLY A 195 12.40 -26.39 12.83
C GLY A 195 11.78 -25.07 13.28
N ILE A 196 12.54 -24.01 13.03
CA ILE A 196 12.12 -22.63 13.26
C ILE A 196 12.16 -21.86 11.94
N GLU A 197 11.06 -21.21 11.61
CA GLU A 197 10.97 -20.27 10.52
C GLU A 197 11.07 -18.86 11.08
N LYS A 198 11.84 -18.01 10.41
CA LYS A 198 12.07 -16.62 10.82
C LYS A 198 11.29 -15.67 9.93
N CYS A 199 10.81 -14.61 10.53
CA CYS A 199 10.25 -13.48 9.81
C CYS A 199 11.36 -12.57 9.27
N VAL A 200 11.28 -12.23 7.98
CA VAL A 200 12.22 -11.32 7.30
C VAL A 200 11.43 -10.38 6.38
N ASN A 201 11.61 -9.08 6.57
CA ASN A 201 10.87 -8.00 5.90
C ASN A 201 9.34 -8.18 5.99
N GLY A 202 8.84 -8.47 7.19
CA GLY A 202 7.41 -8.59 7.48
C GLY A 202 6.74 -9.87 6.98
N LYS A 203 7.49 -10.77 6.33
CA LYS A 203 6.99 -12.05 5.81
C LYS A 203 7.79 -13.22 6.36
N TRP A 204 7.12 -14.35 6.58
CA TRP A 204 7.79 -15.59 6.94
C TRP A 204 8.71 -16.04 5.80
N SER A 205 9.94 -16.41 6.11
CA SER A 205 11.00 -16.64 5.13
C SER A 205 10.71 -17.76 4.12
N GLY A 206 9.74 -18.63 4.40
CA GLY A 206 9.48 -19.87 3.67
C GLY A 206 10.51 -20.96 3.97
N VAL A 207 11.52 -20.67 4.80
CA VAL A 207 12.63 -21.56 5.11
C VAL A 207 12.51 -22.01 6.56
N CYS A 208 12.29 -23.30 6.74
CA CYS A 208 12.29 -23.93 8.06
C CYS A 208 13.74 -24.30 8.45
N GLU A 209 14.37 -23.46 9.26
CA GLU A 209 15.74 -23.71 9.73
C GLU A 209 15.74 -24.82 10.78
N ASN A 210 16.77 -25.68 10.74
CA ASN A 210 16.95 -26.80 11.67
C ASN A 210 15.82 -27.84 11.67
N SER A 211 14.96 -27.87 10.63
CA SER A 211 14.02 -28.97 10.44
C SER A 211 14.66 -30.15 9.73
N TYR A 212 14.08 -31.32 9.92
CA TYR A 212 14.38 -32.53 9.16
C TYR A 212 13.05 -33.14 8.66
N GLY A 213 12.95 -33.42 7.36
CA GLY A 213 11.76 -33.99 6.70
C GLY A 213 10.83 -32.96 6.03
N PRO A 214 9.83 -33.39 5.22
CA PRO A 214 9.71 -34.73 4.61
C PRO A 214 10.77 -35.00 3.54
N ASP A 215 11.13 -36.27 3.31
CA ASP A 215 12.02 -36.63 2.20
C ASP A 215 11.35 -36.19 0.88
N PRO A 216 12.06 -35.45 0.01
CA PRO A 216 11.49 -34.95 -1.24
C PRO A 216 11.03 -36.06 -2.20
N ARG A 217 11.39 -37.31 -1.95
CA ARG A 217 10.97 -38.49 -2.73
C ARG A 217 9.72 -39.17 -2.17
N GLY A 218 9.21 -38.73 -1.02
CA GLY A 218 8.17 -39.44 -0.27
C GLY A 218 8.73 -40.60 0.55
N GLU A 219 7.86 -41.51 0.95
CA GLU A 219 8.17 -42.64 1.84
C GLU A 219 9.25 -43.58 1.28
N ILE A 220 10.20 -43.99 2.14
CA ILE A 220 11.23 -44.97 1.79
C ILE A 220 10.82 -46.33 2.31
N CYS A 221 10.32 -47.15 1.41
CA CYS A 221 9.76 -48.44 1.76
C CYS A 221 10.75 -49.42 2.40
N TRP A 222 10.25 -50.09 3.43
CA TRP A 222 10.87 -51.19 4.17
C TRP A 222 12.10 -50.78 5.00
N ASP A 223 12.25 -49.49 5.31
CA ASP A 223 13.24 -49.01 6.28
C ASP A 223 12.66 -48.93 7.71
N ASN A 224 11.34 -49.17 7.88
CA ASN A 224 10.59 -49.05 9.14
C ASN A 224 10.63 -47.64 9.74
N LEU A 225 10.93 -46.63 8.93
CA LEU A 225 10.84 -45.23 9.27
C LEU A 225 9.57 -44.65 8.64
N ASP A 226 9.33 -43.37 8.88
CA ASP A 226 8.22 -42.59 8.32
C ASP A 226 8.91 -41.35 7.76
N ASN A 227 9.36 -41.45 6.51
CA ASN A 227 10.24 -40.49 5.84
C ASN A 227 9.46 -39.30 5.25
N ASP A 228 8.17 -39.47 4.97
CA ASP A 228 7.31 -38.40 4.48
C ASP A 228 6.49 -37.68 5.57
N CYS A 229 6.66 -38.12 6.82
CA CYS A 229 6.10 -37.53 8.03
C CYS A 229 4.56 -37.59 8.11
N ASP A 230 3.89 -38.51 7.41
CA ASP A 230 2.42 -38.60 7.39
C ASP A 230 1.82 -39.35 8.59
N GLY A 231 2.66 -40.02 9.39
CA GLY A 231 2.29 -40.76 10.60
C GLY A 231 2.02 -42.25 10.37
N GLN A 232 2.20 -42.72 9.15
CA GLN A 232 2.30 -44.13 8.81
C GLN A 232 3.76 -44.46 8.50
N THR A 233 4.09 -45.75 8.61
CA THR A 233 5.44 -46.24 8.30
C THR A 233 5.29 -47.24 7.16
N ASP A 234 6.17 -47.15 6.17
CA ASP A 234 6.20 -48.03 5.00
C ASP A 234 4.85 -48.12 4.25
N GLU A 235 4.12 -47.01 4.13
CA GLU A 235 2.89 -46.90 3.34
C GLU A 235 3.14 -46.56 1.86
N ASN A 236 2.12 -46.77 1.02
CA ASN A 236 2.22 -46.61 -0.45
C ASN A 236 3.36 -47.41 -1.12
N CYS A 237 3.85 -48.45 -0.45
CA CYS A 237 4.91 -49.33 -0.92
C CYS A 237 4.42 -50.35 -1.93
N ASP A 238 4.17 -49.88 -3.16
CA ASP A 238 3.87 -50.76 -4.28
C ASP A 238 5.17 -51.40 -4.80
N LEU A 239 5.18 -52.73 -4.86
CA LEU A 239 6.34 -53.52 -5.32
C LEU A 239 6.68 -53.22 -6.79
N GLU A 240 5.73 -52.70 -7.57
CA GLU A 240 5.94 -52.31 -8.97
C GLU A 240 6.62 -50.93 -9.11
N ILE A 241 6.59 -50.07 -8.08
CA ILE A 241 7.19 -48.72 -8.05
C ILE A 241 8.58 -48.75 -7.39
N THR A 242 8.75 -49.59 -6.36
CA THR A 242 10.00 -49.74 -5.61
C THR A 242 11.05 -50.54 -6.38
N CYS A 243 10.64 -51.49 -7.23
CA CYS A 243 11.54 -52.13 -8.20
C CYS A 243 11.69 -51.30 -9.49
N ASN A 244 12.91 -51.21 -10.02
CA ASN A 244 13.40 -50.45 -11.18
C ASN A 244 13.48 -48.92 -11.02
N ASN A 245 13.62 -48.39 -9.81
CA ASN A 245 13.75 -46.93 -9.61
C ASN A 245 15.19 -46.39 -9.76
N GLY A 246 16.19 -47.28 -9.83
CA GLY A 246 17.59 -46.92 -10.05
C GLY A 246 18.32 -46.38 -8.81
N TYR A 247 17.73 -46.49 -7.63
CA TYR A 247 18.35 -46.19 -6.35
C TYR A 247 18.66 -47.49 -5.60
N LYS A 248 19.55 -47.39 -4.61
CA LYS A 248 19.88 -48.52 -3.74
C LYS A 248 19.18 -48.35 -2.40
N ASP A 249 18.11 -49.09 -2.22
CA ASP A 249 17.43 -49.36 -0.95
C ASP A 249 18.01 -50.66 -0.32
N VAL A 250 17.81 -50.86 0.99
CA VAL A 250 18.68 -51.69 1.86
C VAL A 250 18.71 -53.21 1.54
N ASN A 251 19.77 -53.87 2.03
CA ASN A 251 20.15 -55.29 1.87
C ASN A 251 20.36 -55.80 0.44
N GLU A 252 20.38 -54.91 -0.55
CA GLU A 252 20.80 -55.26 -1.90
C GLU A 252 22.33 -55.17 -2.09
N GLU A 253 22.92 -56.16 -2.77
CA GLU A 253 24.22 -56.02 -3.44
C GLU A 253 23.98 -55.51 -4.87
N GLY A 254 23.82 -54.20 -5.05
CA GLY A 254 23.63 -53.61 -6.39
C GLY A 254 22.89 -52.28 -6.36
N VAL A 255 22.64 -51.73 -7.56
CA VAL A 255 21.53 -50.80 -7.85
C VAL A 255 20.41 -51.67 -8.38
N ASP A 256 19.20 -51.54 -7.85
CA ASP A 256 18.00 -52.30 -8.21
C ASP A 256 17.89 -52.52 -9.73
N CYS A 257 18.08 -53.79 -10.12
CA CYS A 257 17.94 -54.29 -11.48
C CYS A 257 16.81 -55.33 -11.52
N GLY A 258 15.61 -54.96 -11.06
CA GLY A 258 14.41 -55.79 -11.03
C GLY A 258 13.67 -55.94 -12.37
N GLY A 259 14.33 -56.43 -13.43
CA GLY A 259 13.66 -56.86 -14.67
C GLY A 259 14.22 -58.18 -15.19
N GLU A 260 13.39 -59.01 -15.86
CA GLU A 260 13.89 -60.23 -16.53
C GLU A 260 15.09 -59.87 -17.42
N CYS A 261 16.22 -60.50 -17.15
CA CYS A 261 17.46 -60.33 -17.89
C CYS A 261 17.19 -60.42 -19.42
N PRO A 262 17.30 -59.33 -20.21
CA PRO A 262 16.95 -59.34 -21.64
C PRO A 262 17.86 -60.25 -22.45
N ARG A 263 18.96 -60.71 -21.84
CA ARG A 263 19.73 -61.84 -22.31
C ARG A 263 19.58 -62.98 -21.32
N LYS A 264 18.55 -63.82 -21.54
CA LYS A 264 18.71 -65.24 -21.20
C LYS A 264 20.11 -65.62 -21.67
N CYS A 265 20.93 -66.20 -20.80
CA CYS A 265 22.12 -66.94 -21.22
C CYS A 265 21.63 -68.09 -22.09
N GLY A 266 21.30 -67.75 -23.34
CA GLY A 266 20.93 -68.67 -24.37
C GLY A 266 22.18 -69.48 -24.61
N ILE A 267 22.08 -70.76 -24.32
CA ILE A 267 23.04 -71.76 -24.76
C ILE A 267 23.23 -71.50 -26.25
N ASN A 268 24.38 -70.95 -26.62
CA ASN A 268 24.57 -70.37 -27.93
C ASN A 268 24.65 -71.56 -28.90
N LEU A 269 23.54 -71.86 -29.58
CA LEU A 269 23.40 -73.03 -30.46
C LEU A 269 24.52 -73.05 -31.51
N SER A 270 25.07 -71.88 -31.86
CA SER A 270 26.23 -71.73 -32.74
C SER A 270 27.50 -72.40 -32.17
N TRP A 271 27.75 -72.28 -30.86
CA TRP A 271 28.89 -72.95 -30.20
C TRP A 271 28.68 -74.45 -30.07
N ILE A 272 27.43 -74.90 -29.88
CA ILE A 272 27.09 -76.34 -29.88
C ILE A 272 27.27 -76.91 -31.29
N LEU A 273 26.80 -76.22 -32.32
CA LEU A 273 26.98 -76.65 -33.71
C LEU A 273 28.44 -76.60 -34.14
N PHE A 274 29.22 -75.62 -33.66
CA PHE A 274 30.65 -75.54 -33.91
C PHE A 274 31.41 -76.68 -33.24
N SER A 275 31.08 -77.01 -31.99
CA SER A 275 31.70 -78.14 -31.28
C SER A 275 31.31 -79.49 -31.88
N ILE A 276 30.06 -79.69 -32.28
CA ILE A 276 29.63 -80.89 -33.04
C ILE A 276 30.36 -80.97 -34.39
N GLY A 277 30.50 -79.84 -35.10
CA GLY A 277 31.21 -79.76 -36.37
C GLY A 277 32.69 -80.13 -36.26
N VAL A 278 33.38 -79.64 -35.21
CA VAL A 278 34.77 -79.99 -34.92
C VAL A 278 34.92 -81.47 -34.55
N ILE A 279 33.98 -82.03 -33.78
CA ILE A 279 34.00 -83.46 -33.44
C ILE A 279 33.80 -84.33 -34.69
N LEU A 280 32.86 -83.97 -35.58
CA LEU A 280 32.68 -84.67 -36.84
C LEU A 280 33.90 -84.56 -37.77
N LEU A 281 34.56 -83.40 -37.78
CA LEU A 281 35.81 -83.22 -38.53
C LEU A 281 36.92 -84.13 -37.97
N ILE A 282 37.10 -84.19 -36.65
CA ILE A 282 38.07 -85.09 -36.02
C ILE A 282 37.74 -86.56 -36.31
N ILE A 283 36.47 -86.97 -36.21
CA ILE A 283 36.06 -88.35 -36.53
C ILE A 283 36.34 -88.69 -38.00
N SER A 284 36.10 -87.77 -38.93
CA SER A 284 36.39 -88.00 -40.35
C SER A 284 37.88 -88.09 -40.65
N ILE A 285 38.73 -87.30 -39.96
CA ILE A 285 40.19 -87.39 -40.05
C ILE A 285 40.67 -88.75 -39.48
N MET A 286 40.18 -89.16 -38.32
CA MET A 286 40.51 -90.45 -37.71
C MET A 286 40.07 -91.64 -38.59
N LEU A 287 38.90 -91.56 -39.23
CA LEU A 287 38.42 -92.58 -40.19
C LEU A 287 39.24 -92.60 -41.48
N ALA A 288 39.73 -91.44 -41.93
CA ALA A 288 40.63 -91.35 -43.09
C ALA A 288 42.01 -91.96 -42.79
N GLU A 289 42.54 -91.76 -41.57
CA GLU A 289 43.78 -92.41 -41.13
C GLU A 289 43.62 -93.93 -40.97
N PHE A 290 42.45 -94.41 -40.56
CA PHE A 290 42.16 -95.85 -40.47
C PHE A 290 42.05 -96.54 -41.84
N LYS A 291 41.55 -95.85 -42.87
CA LYS A 291 41.51 -96.37 -44.25
C LYS A 291 42.89 -96.40 -44.93
N GLY A 292 43.90 -95.71 -44.40
CA GLY A 292 45.27 -95.73 -44.90
C GLY A 292 46.15 -96.86 -44.36
N LYS A 293 45.63 -97.74 -43.49
CA LYS A 293 46.38 -98.84 -42.85
C LYS A 293 45.74 -100.23 -42.99
N LEU A 294 44.99 -100.46 -44.08
CA LEU A 294 44.51 -101.78 -44.51
C LEU A 294 45.01 -102.11 -45.92
#